data_AF-A0A9D2IBC9-F1
#
_entry.id   AF-A0A9D2IBC9-F1
#
_cell.length_a   1.000
_cell.length_b   1.000
_cell.length_c   1.000
_cell.angle_alpha   90.00
_cell.angle_beta   90.00
_cell.angle_gamma   90.00
#
_symmetry.space_group_name_H-M   'P 1'
#
loop_
_entity.id
_entity.type
_entity.pdbx_description
1 polymer ?
#
loop_
_entity_poly.entity_id
_entity_poly.type
_entity_poly.pdbx_seq_one_letter_code
_entity_poly.pdbx_strand_id
1 'polypeptide(L)'
;MQIFRNMIAALAATPAWVPLLLLPALLAAGAVLFTLFGGRRAYPYAACVCGAAGFALLCCMGTVEEAFVYLGLFAALAALLRLLFFLPRIRKKRADAPKSRAERLYERFREELTELPDRPAAQPPKVCCFEEPSAPVQDAPEPSYAMKLLEKLQKEKLSPTDRLETDVLSHTVSGLSGRPLSEEEARTLNDCLASVLRLTAKYKL
;
A
#
# COMPACT_ATOMS: atom_id res chain seq x y z
N MET A 1 23.36 -41.95 -16.64
CA MET A 1 24.81 -42.26 -16.67
C MET A 1 25.51 -41.81 -17.96
N GLN A 2 25.03 -42.17 -19.16
CA GLN A 2 25.69 -41.79 -20.43
C GLN A 2 25.66 -40.28 -20.74
N ILE A 3 24.54 -39.60 -20.51
CA ILE A 3 24.42 -38.14 -20.74
C ILE A 3 25.42 -37.36 -19.87
N PHE A 4 25.57 -37.78 -18.61
CA PHE A 4 26.51 -37.18 -17.66
C PHE A 4 27.96 -37.41 -18.07
N ARG A 5 28.30 -38.63 -18.54
CA ARG A 5 29.63 -38.92 -19.11
C ARG A 5 29.93 -38.10 -20.36
N ASN A 6 28.95 -37.93 -21.25
CA ASN A 6 29.13 -37.14 -22.47
C ASN A 6 29.27 -35.64 -22.15
N MET A 7 28.55 -35.14 -21.15
CA MET A 7 28.73 -33.78 -20.64
C MET A 7 30.12 -33.58 -20.02
N ILE A 8 30.57 -34.50 -19.16
CA ILE A 8 31.90 -34.44 -18.55
C ILE A 8 33.00 -34.54 -19.61
N ALA A 9 32.84 -35.41 -20.62
CA ALA A 9 33.79 -35.53 -21.72
C ALA A 9 33.87 -34.24 -22.57
N ALA A 10 32.73 -33.60 -22.83
CA ALA A 10 32.68 -32.31 -23.53
C ALA A 10 33.31 -31.18 -22.68
N LEU A 11 33.10 -31.18 -21.37
CA LEU A 11 33.75 -30.25 -20.43
C LEU A 11 35.25 -30.51 -20.27
N ALA A 12 35.70 -31.77 -20.31
CA ALA A 12 37.11 -32.14 -20.26
C ALA A 12 37.86 -31.78 -21.55
N ALA A 13 37.16 -31.70 -22.69
CA ALA A 13 37.70 -31.18 -23.94
C ALA A 13 37.87 -29.65 -23.93
N THR A 14 37.23 -28.95 -22.99
CA THR A 14 37.46 -27.51 -22.80
C THR A 14 38.61 -27.26 -21.84
N PRO A 15 39.43 -26.21 -22.07
CA PRO A 15 40.48 -25.83 -21.14
C PRO A 15 39.91 -25.61 -19.74
N ALA A 16 40.60 -26.11 -18.69
CA ALA A 16 40.11 -26.08 -17.31
C ALA A 16 39.68 -24.68 -16.82
N TRP A 17 40.29 -23.61 -17.36
CA TRP A 17 39.96 -22.23 -17.03
C TRP A 17 38.60 -21.75 -17.57
N VAL A 18 38.04 -22.41 -18.59
CA VAL A 18 36.75 -22.05 -19.20
C VAL A 18 35.58 -22.24 -18.23
N PRO A 19 35.32 -23.43 -17.66
CA PRO A 19 34.23 -23.60 -16.68
C PRO A 19 34.47 -22.80 -15.39
N LEU A 20 35.74 -22.62 -15.00
CA LEU A 20 36.18 -21.80 -13.87
C LEU A 20 35.76 -20.32 -14.00
N LEU A 21 35.81 -19.76 -15.21
CA LEU A 21 35.41 -18.38 -15.50
C LEU A 21 33.93 -18.25 -15.89
N LEU A 22 33.36 -19.27 -16.53
CA LEU A 22 31.99 -19.25 -17.05
C LEU A 22 30.95 -19.14 -15.93
N LEU A 23 31.12 -19.89 -14.83
CA LEU A 23 30.20 -19.92 -13.69
C LEU A 23 30.13 -18.59 -12.91
N PRO A 24 31.25 -17.95 -12.52
CA PRO A 24 31.21 -16.62 -11.92
C PRO A 24 30.73 -15.55 -12.90
N ALA A 25 31.03 -15.67 -14.20
CA ALA A 25 30.52 -14.76 -15.23
C ALA A 25 28.99 -14.86 -15.40
N LEU A 26 28.44 -16.08 -15.40
CA LEU A 26 26.99 -16.35 -15.41
C LEU A 26 26.31 -15.79 -14.16
N LEU A 27 26.94 -15.92 -12.99
CA LEU A 27 26.42 -15.37 -11.74
C LEU A 27 26.45 -13.84 -11.77
N ALA A 28 27.50 -13.21 -12.30
CA ALA A 28 27.57 -11.76 -12.48
C ALA A 28 26.49 -11.25 -13.45
N ALA A 29 26.30 -11.93 -14.60
CA ALA A 29 25.23 -11.60 -15.54
C ALA A 29 23.84 -11.77 -14.91
N GLY A 30 23.63 -12.85 -14.15
CA GLY A 30 22.42 -13.09 -13.37
C GLY A 30 22.19 -12.00 -12.32
N ALA A 31 23.23 -11.60 -11.58
CA ALA A 31 23.16 -10.52 -10.62
C ALA A 31 22.71 -9.21 -11.30
N VAL A 32 23.29 -8.88 -12.46
CA VAL A 32 22.91 -7.71 -13.26
C VAL A 32 21.44 -7.78 -13.69
N LEU A 33 20.97 -8.93 -14.18
CA LEU A 33 19.58 -9.15 -14.58
C LEU A 33 18.60 -9.08 -13.39
N PHE A 34 18.95 -9.65 -12.24
CA PHE A 34 18.15 -9.54 -11.02
C PHE A 34 18.14 -8.12 -10.48
N THR A 35 19.27 -7.42 -10.60
CA THR A 35 19.35 -5.97 -10.51
C THR A 35 18.83 -5.30 -11.77
N LEU A 36 17.92 -5.82 -12.58
CA LEU A 36 17.23 -5.04 -13.63
C LEU A 36 15.73 -5.30 -13.51
N PHE A 37 15.36 -6.57 -13.41
CA PHE A 37 13.97 -7.04 -13.35
C PHE A 37 13.40 -7.15 -11.92
N GLY A 38 14.18 -6.91 -10.87
CA GLY A 38 13.65 -6.78 -9.50
C GLY A 38 13.55 -8.08 -8.68
N GLY A 39 14.18 -9.17 -9.10
CA GLY A 39 14.16 -10.47 -8.42
C GLY A 39 15.18 -10.65 -7.29
N ARG A 40 15.33 -9.65 -6.40
CA ARG A 40 16.36 -9.67 -5.32
C ARG A 40 16.27 -10.86 -4.37
N ARG A 41 15.07 -11.43 -4.18
CA ARG A 41 14.82 -12.57 -3.29
C ARG A 41 15.25 -13.91 -3.89
N ALA A 42 15.35 -14.01 -5.22
CA ALA A 42 15.75 -15.25 -5.91
C ALA A 42 17.28 -15.37 -6.09
N TYR A 43 17.99 -14.25 -6.05
CA TYR A 43 19.45 -14.19 -6.15
C TYR A 43 20.23 -15.13 -5.20
N PRO A 44 19.92 -15.23 -3.88
CA PRO A 44 20.67 -16.13 -3.00
C PRO A 44 20.53 -17.60 -3.42
N TYR A 45 19.35 -18.02 -3.87
CA TYR A 45 19.12 -19.39 -4.35
C TYR A 45 19.92 -19.67 -5.64
N ALA A 46 19.90 -18.75 -6.59
CA ALA A 46 20.69 -18.88 -7.82
C ALA A 46 22.19 -18.93 -7.53
N ALA A 47 22.68 -18.10 -6.59
CA ALA A 47 24.08 -18.09 -6.17
C ALA A 47 24.48 -19.41 -5.50
N CYS A 48 23.65 -19.95 -4.61
CA CYS A 48 23.92 -21.25 -3.98
C CYS A 48 23.97 -22.39 -5.00
N VAL A 49 23.04 -22.44 -5.96
CA VAL A 49 23.01 -23.49 -7.00
C VAL A 49 24.24 -23.40 -7.90
N CYS A 50 24.62 -22.20 -8.35
CA CYS A 50 25.79 -22.01 -9.20
C CYS A 50 27.10 -22.31 -8.44
N GLY A 51 27.17 -21.95 -7.16
CA GLY A 51 28.33 -22.25 -6.31
C GLY A 51 28.50 -23.75 -6.05
N ALA A 52 27.40 -24.44 -5.74
CA ALA A 52 27.40 -25.89 -5.56
C ALA A 52 27.78 -26.62 -6.85
N ALA A 53 27.26 -26.17 -8.00
CA ALA A 53 27.61 -26.75 -9.30
C ALA A 53 29.10 -26.56 -9.65
N GLY A 54 29.66 -25.36 -9.40
CA GLY A 54 31.08 -25.09 -9.62
C GLY A 54 32.00 -25.88 -8.70
N PHE A 55 31.63 -25.98 -7.41
CA PHE A 55 32.36 -26.79 -6.44
C PHE A 55 32.36 -28.27 -6.85
N ALA A 56 31.19 -28.82 -7.22
CA ALA A 56 31.08 -30.20 -7.67
C ALA A 56 31.92 -30.48 -8.92
N LEU A 57 31.92 -29.55 -9.90
CA LEU A 57 32.74 -29.68 -11.11
C LEU A 57 34.24 -29.65 -10.82
N LEU A 58 34.70 -28.79 -9.90
CA LEU A 58 36.10 -28.73 -9.49
C LEU A 58 36.54 -29.96 -8.70
N CYS A 59 35.69 -30.49 -7.80
CA CYS A 59 35.95 -31.76 -7.14
C CYS A 59 36.08 -32.94 -8.12
N CYS A 60 35.49 -32.85 -9.32
CA CYS A 60 35.61 -33.87 -10.36
C CYS A 60 36.83 -33.69 -11.28
N MET A 61 37.39 -32.49 -11.38
CA MET A 61 38.42 -32.14 -12.39
C MET A 61 39.78 -31.78 -11.78
N GLY A 62 39.83 -31.39 -10.50
CA GLY A 62 41.04 -30.87 -9.85
C GLY A 62 41.24 -31.43 -8.44
N THR A 63 42.15 -30.80 -7.70
CA THR A 63 42.43 -31.18 -6.31
C THR A 63 41.40 -30.58 -5.36
N VAL A 64 41.19 -31.21 -4.20
CA VAL A 64 40.22 -30.75 -3.19
C VAL A 64 40.59 -29.36 -2.67
N GLU A 65 41.88 -29.05 -2.60
CA GLU A 65 42.40 -27.75 -2.16
C GLU A 65 41.97 -26.61 -3.09
N GLU A 66 42.10 -26.80 -4.40
CA GLU A 66 41.66 -25.84 -5.43
C GLU A 66 40.15 -25.62 -5.37
N ALA A 67 39.36 -26.66 -5.07
CA ALA A 67 37.92 -26.57 -4.92
C ALA A 67 37.50 -25.67 -3.73
N PHE A 68 38.22 -25.75 -2.60
CA PHE A 68 37.96 -24.87 -1.44
C PHE A 68 38.36 -23.42 -1.69
N VAL A 69 39.50 -23.19 -2.34
CA VAL A 69 39.95 -21.84 -2.73
C VAL A 69 38.93 -21.21 -3.67
N TYR A 70 38.44 -21.96 -4.65
CA TYR A 70 37.37 -21.51 -5.54
C TYR A 70 36.07 -21.21 -4.79
N LEU A 71 35.65 -22.08 -3.86
CA LEU A 71 34.44 -21.85 -3.07
C LEU A 71 34.53 -20.55 -2.25
N GLY A 72 35.68 -20.28 -1.65
CA GLY A 72 35.95 -19.04 -0.91
C GLY A 72 35.89 -17.80 -1.80
N LEU A 73 36.57 -17.84 -2.96
CA LEU A 73 36.55 -16.75 -3.95
C LEU A 73 35.14 -16.51 -4.50
N PHE A 74 34.40 -17.58 -4.78
CA PHE A 74 33.03 -17.50 -5.28
C PHE A 74 32.07 -16.93 -4.24
N ALA A 75 32.21 -17.34 -2.97
CA ALA A 75 31.42 -16.78 -1.87
C ALA A 75 31.70 -15.29 -1.67
N ALA A 76 32.97 -14.87 -1.75
CA ALA A 76 33.37 -13.47 -1.69
C ALA A 76 32.76 -12.66 -2.86
N LEU A 77 32.83 -13.18 -4.08
CA LEU A 77 32.26 -12.56 -5.27
C LEU A 77 30.73 -12.44 -5.18
N ALA A 78 30.05 -13.49 -4.71
CA ALA A 78 28.61 -13.49 -4.50
C ALA A 78 28.17 -12.47 -3.43
N ALA A 79 28.96 -12.31 -2.36
CA ALA A 79 28.74 -11.30 -1.32
C ALA A 79 28.95 -9.87 -1.84
N LEU A 80 29.98 -9.65 -2.67
CA LEU A 80 30.27 -8.35 -3.28
C LEU A 80 29.15 -7.95 -4.26
N LEU A 81 28.67 -8.90 -5.07
CA LEU A 81 27.50 -8.70 -5.93
C LEU A 81 26.20 -8.50 -5.14
N ARG A 82 26.08 -9.10 -3.95
CA ARG A 82 24.97 -8.82 -3.03
C ARG A 82 24.99 -7.35 -2.58
N LEU A 83 26.19 -6.79 -2.35
CA LEU A 83 26.39 -5.38 -2.03
C LEU A 83 25.88 -4.45 -3.15
N LEU A 84 25.96 -4.88 -4.41
CA LEU A 84 25.44 -4.15 -5.56
C LEU A 84 23.91 -4.00 -5.54
N PHE A 85 23.19 -4.88 -4.83
CA PHE A 85 21.75 -4.70 -4.57
C PHE A 85 21.46 -3.67 -3.48
N PHE A 86 22.42 -3.38 -2.60
CA PHE A 86 22.32 -2.33 -1.59
C PHE A 86 22.66 -0.95 -2.14
N LEU A 87 23.36 -0.86 -3.29
CA LEU A 87 23.42 0.40 -4.01
C LEU A 87 21.98 0.85 -4.28
N PRO A 88 21.60 2.06 -3.84
CA PRO A 88 20.30 2.62 -4.14
C PRO A 88 20.26 2.78 -5.64
N ARG A 89 19.73 1.76 -6.34
CA ARG A 89 19.42 1.87 -7.75
C ARG A 89 18.59 3.14 -7.84
N ILE A 90 19.12 4.10 -8.60
CA ILE A 90 18.39 5.24 -9.16
C ILE A 90 16.98 4.71 -9.33
N ARG A 91 16.08 5.14 -8.45
CA ARG A 91 14.71 4.70 -8.48
C ARG A 91 14.27 5.12 -9.88
N LYS A 92 14.32 4.20 -10.86
CA LYS A 92 13.44 4.28 -12.01
C LYS A 92 12.10 4.41 -11.32
N LYS A 93 11.56 5.63 -11.33
CA LYS A 93 10.22 5.96 -10.83
C LYS A 93 9.43 4.72 -11.17
N ARG A 94 9.09 3.92 -10.15
CA ARG A 94 8.21 2.77 -10.38
C ARG A 94 7.04 3.44 -11.04
N ALA A 95 6.84 3.17 -12.33
CA ALA A 95 5.69 3.62 -13.07
C ALA A 95 4.51 3.41 -12.12
N ASP A 96 3.88 4.53 -11.80
CA ASP A 96 3.13 4.75 -10.57
C ASP A 96 2.41 3.47 -10.16
N ALA A 97 2.78 2.91 -9.01
CA ALA A 97 1.89 1.98 -8.33
C ALA A 97 0.52 2.69 -8.33
N PRO A 98 -0.54 2.06 -8.86
CA PRO A 98 -1.76 2.80 -9.19
C PRO A 98 -2.19 3.52 -7.94
N LYS A 99 -2.02 4.87 -7.95
CA LYS A 99 -2.34 5.73 -6.81
C LYS A 99 -3.71 5.28 -6.31
N SER A 100 -3.80 5.01 -5.02
CA SER A 100 -5.03 4.48 -4.45
C SER A 100 -6.18 5.40 -4.85
N ARG A 101 -7.39 4.86 -5.03
CA ARG A 101 -8.55 5.69 -5.43
C ARG A 101 -8.70 6.91 -4.52
N ALA A 102 -8.33 6.77 -3.24
CA ALA A 102 -8.27 7.84 -2.25
C ALA A 102 -7.21 8.91 -2.57
N GLU A 103 -5.97 8.55 -2.94
CA GLU A 103 -4.95 9.52 -3.34
C GLU A 103 -5.34 10.27 -4.62
N ARG A 104 -5.96 9.60 -5.60
CA ARG A 104 -6.46 10.26 -6.81
C ARG A 104 -7.60 11.23 -6.52
N LEU A 105 -8.43 10.89 -5.52
CA LEU A 105 -9.51 11.75 -5.06
C LEU A 105 -8.92 12.96 -4.34
N TYR A 106 -7.99 12.73 -3.42
CA TYR A 106 -7.31 13.76 -2.65
C TYR A 106 -6.57 14.73 -3.57
N GLU A 107 -5.82 14.25 -4.57
CA GLU A 107 -5.15 15.12 -5.54
C GLU A 107 -6.11 15.91 -6.44
N ARG A 108 -7.31 15.39 -6.74
CA ARG A 108 -8.33 16.10 -7.52
C ARG A 108 -9.05 17.20 -6.73
N PHE A 109 -9.24 16.98 -5.43
CA PHE A 109 -9.96 17.91 -4.55
C PHE A 109 -9.03 18.80 -3.72
N ARG A 110 -7.74 18.50 -3.69
CA ARG A 110 -6.71 19.37 -3.14
C ARG A 110 -6.39 20.42 -4.19
N GLU A 111 -7.28 21.38 -4.34
CA GLU A 111 -6.87 22.69 -4.82
C GLU A 111 -5.71 23.15 -3.93
N GLU A 112 -4.57 23.43 -4.56
CA GLU A 112 -3.49 24.13 -3.90
C GLU A 112 -4.10 25.44 -3.37
N LEU A 113 -4.06 25.67 -2.05
CA LEU A 113 -4.19 27.01 -1.49
C LEU A 113 -2.96 27.79 -1.96
N THR A 114 -2.94 28.11 -3.25
CA THR A 114 -1.94 28.96 -3.86
C THR A 114 -2.27 30.36 -3.36
N GLU A 115 -1.34 30.88 -2.58
CA GLU A 115 -1.27 32.24 -2.06
C GLU A 115 -2.16 32.51 -0.84
N LEU A 116 -1.57 32.42 0.35
CA LEU A 116 -1.98 33.32 1.43
C LEU A 116 -1.70 34.74 0.94
N PRO A 117 -2.69 35.62 0.79
CA PRO A 117 -2.40 37.04 0.69
C PRO A 117 -1.87 37.50 2.05
N ASP A 118 -0.60 37.90 2.07
CA ASP A 118 -0.05 38.78 3.10
C ASP A 118 -0.89 40.06 3.16
N ARG A 119 -1.86 40.13 4.08
CA ARG A 119 -2.25 41.32 4.88
C ARG A 119 -3.58 41.10 5.61
N PRO A 120 -3.75 41.65 6.83
CA PRO A 120 -5.05 41.69 7.50
C PRO A 120 -5.91 42.77 6.83
N ALA A 121 -6.77 42.37 5.91
CA ALA A 121 -7.86 43.23 5.45
C ALA A 121 -8.94 43.28 6.54
N ALA A 122 -9.41 44.50 6.84
CA ALA A 122 -10.38 44.81 7.87
C ALA A 122 -11.57 43.83 7.88
N GLN A 123 -11.92 43.35 9.07
CA GLN A 123 -13.13 42.56 9.29
C GLN A 123 -14.33 43.30 8.72
N PRO A 124 -15.15 42.70 7.84
CA PRO A 124 -16.42 43.30 7.48
C PRO A 124 -17.32 43.32 8.71
N PRO A 125 -18.16 44.37 8.89
CA PRO A 125 -19.04 44.47 10.04
C PRO A 125 -19.94 43.24 10.09
N LYS A 126 -20.07 42.63 11.28
CA LYS A 126 -21.05 41.58 11.55
C LYS A 126 -22.44 42.14 11.33
N VAL A 127 -22.98 41.94 10.13
CA VAL A 127 -24.38 42.17 9.83
C VAL A 127 -25.15 40.97 10.37
N CYS A 128 -25.64 41.10 11.61
CA CYS A 128 -26.68 40.22 12.14
C CYS A 128 -28.00 40.58 11.46
N CYS A 129 -28.29 39.90 10.35
CA CYS A 129 -29.65 39.70 9.84
C CYS A 129 -29.84 38.18 9.89
N PHE A 130 -30.71 37.59 10.69
CA PHE A 130 -32.14 37.84 10.81
C PHE A 130 -32.63 37.52 12.23
N GLU A 131 -33.32 38.46 12.87
CA GLU A 131 -34.41 38.13 13.78
C GLU A 131 -35.69 38.07 12.94
N GLU A 132 -36.10 36.87 12.54
CA GLU A 132 -37.47 36.61 12.11
C GLU A 132 -38.08 35.58 13.06
N PRO A 133 -39.28 35.84 13.63
CA PRO A 133 -39.94 34.89 14.49
C PRO A 133 -40.54 33.79 13.61
N SER A 134 -39.79 32.72 13.36
CA SER A 134 -40.31 31.56 12.65
C SER A 134 -41.32 30.83 13.53
N ALA A 135 -42.59 30.86 13.11
CA ALA A 135 -43.66 30.07 13.69
C ALA A 135 -43.24 28.59 13.79
N PRO A 136 -43.58 27.88 14.88
CA PRO A 136 -43.19 26.49 15.05
C PRO A 136 -43.84 25.65 13.94
N VAL A 137 -43.01 25.03 13.11
CA VAL A 137 -43.42 24.01 12.15
C VAL A 137 -44.00 22.85 12.97
N GLN A 138 -45.32 22.69 12.91
CA GLN A 138 -46.08 21.81 13.81
C GLN A 138 -45.88 20.30 13.55
N ASP A 139 -45.19 19.93 12.47
CA ASP A 139 -44.93 18.53 12.09
C ASP A 139 -43.43 18.24 11.89
N ALA A 140 -42.56 18.86 12.70
CA ALA A 140 -41.16 18.46 12.72
C ALA A 140 -41.02 17.07 13.37
N PRO A 141 -40.40 16.07 12.71
CA PRO A 141 -40.23 14.75 13.28
C PRO A 141 -39.34 14.84 14.52
N GLU A 142 -39.77 14.22 15.62
CA GLU A 142 -39.06 14.37 16.89
C GLU A 142 -37.64 13.78 16.80
N PRO A 143 -36.59 14.56 17.10
CA PRO A 143 -35.21 14.07 17.12
C PRO A 143 -34.98 12.99 18.19
N SER A 144 -35.89 12.89 19.18
CA SER A 144 -35.90 11.87 20.23
C SER A 144 -36.02 10.44 19.66
N TYR A 145 -36.79 10.27 18.58
CA TYR A 145 -37.00 8.97 17.95
C TYR A 145 -35.77 8.51 17.15
N ALA A 146 -35.14 9.44 16.42
CA ALA A 146 -33.90 9.20 15.71
C ALA A 146 -32.79 8.69 16.65
N MET A 147 -32.64 9.34 17.80
CA MET A 147 -31.64 8.98 18.81
C MET A 147 -31.84 7.56 19.36
N LYS A 148 -33.09 7.17 19.63
CA LYS A 148 -33.40 5.79 20.08
C LYS A 148 -33.05 4.74 19.04
N LEU A 149 -33.28 5.01 17.76
CA LEU A 149 -32.91 4.10 16.67
C LEU A 149 -31.39 4.02 16.49
N LEU A 150 -30.68 5.15 16.62
CA LEU A 150 -29.22 5.20 16.58
C LEU A 150 -28.59 4.42 17.75
N GLU A 151 -29.13 4.53 18.96
CA GLU A 151 -28.66 3.72 20.11
C GLU A 151 -28.83 2.22 19.88
N LYS A 152 -29.89 1.79 19.19
CA LYS A 152 -30.09 0.39 18.80
C LYS A 152 -29.07 -0.04 17.75
N LEU A 153 -28.85 0.79 16.72
CA LEU A 153 -27.86 0.53 15.67
C LEU A 153 -26.44 0.41 16.24
N GLN A 154 -26.04 1.28 17.18
CA GLN A 154 -24.72 1.25 17.80
C GLN A 154 -24.45 -0.03 18.62
N LYS A 155 -25.49 -0.68 19.16
CA LYS A 155 -25.37 -1.94 19.90
C LYS A 155 -25.22 -3.16 18.97
N GLU A 156 -25.59 -3.02 17.71
CA GLU A 156 -25.57 -4.10 16.73
C GLU A 156 -24.17 -4.27 16.10
N LYS A 157 -23.88 -5.47 15.58
CA LYS A 157 -22.62 -5.72 14.86
C LYS A 157 -22.67 -5.15 13.44
N LEU A 158 -22.50 -3.84 13.33
CA LEU A 158 -22.45 -3.11 12.07
C LEU A 158 -21.13 -3.35 11.30
N SER A 159 -21.16 -3.16 9.97
CA SER A 159 -19.95 -3.17 9.13
C SER A 159 -19.10 -1.92 9.41
N PRO A 160 -17.77 -1.92 9.15
CA PRO A 160 -16.93 -0.76 9.41
C PRO A 160 -17.43 0.54 8.74
N THR A 161 -18.00 0.44 7.53
CA THR A 161 -18.58 1.59 6.82
C THR A 161 -19.86 2.07 7.49
N ASP A 162 -20.78 1.15 7.80
CA ASP A 162 -22.07 1.51 8.42
C ASP A 162 -21.89 2.04 9.86
N ARG A 163 -20.82 1.65 10.56
CA ARG A 163 -20.43 2.23 11.86
C ARG A 163 -20.09 3.71 11.73
N LEU A 164 -19.23 4.06 10.78
CA LEU A 164 -18.85 5.45 10.54
C LEU A 164 -20.06 6.30 10.13
N GLU A 165 -20.94 5.76 9.29
CA GLU A 165 -22.19 6.43 8.91
C GLU A 165 -23.10 6.65 10.14
N THR A 166 -23.24 5.65 11.01
CA THR A 166 -24.03 5.75 12.25
C THR A 166 -23.44 6.78 13.22
N ASP A 167 -22.11 6.83 13.35
CA ASP A 167 -21.43 7.80 14.21
C ASP A 167 -21.64 9.24 13.70
N VAL A 168 -21.48 9.47 12.40
CA VAL A 168 -21.75 10.78 11.78
C VAL A 168 -23.22 11.18 11.99
N LEU A 169 -24.16 10.27 11.74
CA LEU A 169 -25.59 10.53 11.95
C LEU A 169 -25.91 10.84 13.42
N SER A 170 -25.24 10.19 14.37
CA SER A 170 -25.41 10.47 15.80
C SER A 170 -24.94 11.88 16.17
N HIS A 171 -23.81 12.31 15.64
CA HIS A 171 -23.29 13.66 15.86
C HIS A 171 -24.21 14.72 15.23
N THR A 172 -24.70 14.52 14.01
CA THR A 172 -25.58 15.49 13.35
C THR A 172 -26.93 15.61 14.04
N VAL A 173 -27.57 14.49 14.41
CA VAL A 173 -28.86 14.52 15.12
C VAL A 173 -28.71 15.10 16.52
N SER A 174 -27.61 14.80 17.23
CA SER A 174 -27.34 15.40 18.54
C SER A 174 -27.16 16.93 18.46
N GLY A 175 -26.47 17.45 17.44
CA GLY A 175 -26.30 18.88 17.23
C GLY A 175 -27.57 19.62 16.81
N LEU A 176 -28.52 18.88 16.21
CA LEU A 176 -29.85 19.38 15.85
C LEU A 176 -30.87 19.24 17.00
N SER A 177 -30.53 18.51 18.05
CA SER A 177 -31.41 18.31 19.21
C SER A 177 -31.35 19.49 20.19
N GLY A 178 -32.49 19.81 20.82
CA GLY A 178 -32.55 20.79 21.91
C GLY A 178 -32.60 22.27 21.52
N ARG A 179 -32.70 22.59 20.22
CA ARG A 179 -32.90 23.95 19.70
C ARG A 179 -34.08 24.02 18.73
N PRO A 180 -34.74 25.20 18.58
CA PRO A 180 -35.70 25.39 17.50
C PRO A 180 -34.97 25.24 16.16
N LEU A 181 -35.48 24.34 15.32
CA LEU A 181 -34.91 24.03 14.01
C LEU A 181 -35.37 25.06 12.98
N SER A 182 -34.45 25.55 12.15
CA SER A 182 -34.82 26.26 10.92
C SER A 182 -35.43 25.29 9.90
N GLU A 183 -36.08 25.82 8.85
CA GLU A 183 -36.66 24.97 7.80
C GLU A 183 -35.60 24.11 7.09
N GLU A 184 -34.41 24.65 6.86
CA GLU A 184 -33.28 23.92 6.26
C GLU A 184 -32.76 22.81 7.19
N GLU A 185 -32.68 23.10 8.49
CA GLU A 185 -32.26 22.13 9.50
C GLU A 185 -33.30 21.01 9.68
N ALA A 186 -34.60 21.33 9.56
CA ALA A 186 -35.68 20.35 9.58
C ALA A 186 -35.61 19.39 8.38
N ARG A 187 -35.30 19.91 7.18
CA ARG A 187 -35.05 19.07 5.99
C ARG A 187 -33.85 18.17 6.18
N THR A 188 -32.77 18.71 6.74
CA THR A 188 -31.55 17.94 7.06
C THR A 188 -31.84 16.83 8.07
N LEU A 189 -32.63 17.10 9.11
CA LEU A 189 -33.07 16.10 10.07
C LEU A 189 -33.90 14.98 9.41
N ASN A 190 -34.76 15.33 8.45
CA ASN A 190 -35.55 14.36 7.69
C ASN A 190 -34.65 13.44 6.85
N ASP A 191 -33.61 13.99 6.21
CA ASP A 191 -32.63 13.19 5.46
C ASP A 191 -31.81 12.27 6.37
N CYS A 192 -31.42 12.76 7.56
CA CYS A 192 -30.79 11.93 8.58
C CYS A 192 -31.72 10.79 9.03
N LEU A 193 -33.00 11.07 9.27
CA LEU A 193 -34.00 10.07 9.64
C LEU A 193 -34.20 9.02 8.54
N ALA A 194 -34.29 9.43 7.27
CA ALA A 194 -34.38 8.51 6.15
C ALA A 194 -33.15 7.58 6.07
N SER A 195 -31.97 8.12 6.34
CA SER A 195 -30.71 7.35 6.39
C SER A 195 -30.68 6.37 7.56
N VAL A 196 -31.13 6.79 8.75
CA VAL A 196 -31.28 5.92 9.93
C VAL A 196 -32.26 4.79 9.63
N LEU A 197 -33.43 5.08 9.05
CA LEU A 197 -34.43 4.07 8.67
C LEU A 197 -33.92 3.07 7.64
N ARG A 198 -33.10 3.54 6.69
CA ARG A 198 -32.45 2.66 5.72
C ARG A 198 -31.46 1.70 6.41
N LEU A 199 -30.68 2.20 7.37
CA LEU A 199 -29.75 1.37 8.14
C LEU A 199 -30.50 0.39 9.06
N THR A 200 -31.55 0.82 9.76
CA THR A 200 -32.36 -0.08 10.60
C THR A 200 -33.00 -1.19 9.77
N ALA A 201 -33.53 -0.86 8.58
CA ALA A 201 -34.08 -1.86 7.66
C ALA A 201 -33.02 -2.87 7.18
N LYS A 202 -31.80 -2.40 6.87
CA LYS A 202 -30.67 -3.25 6.47
C LYS A 202 -30.30 -4.28 7.54
N TYR A 203 -30.39 -3.89 8.81
CA TYR A 203 -30.06 -4.72 9.97
C TYR A 203 -31.28 -5.38 10.64
N LYS A 204 -32.48 -5.19 10.09
CA LYS A 204 -33.76 -5.74 10.59
C LYS A 204 -34.06 -5.36 12.06
N LEU A 205 -33.85 -4.08 12.39
CA LEU A 205 -34.11 -3.48 13.70
C LEU A 205 -35.46 -2.74 13.78
#